data_AF-A0A558RCY4-F1
#
_entry.id   AF-A0A558RCY4-F1
#
_cell.length_a   1.000
_cell.length_b   1.000
_cell.length_c   1.000
_cell.angle_alpha   90.00
_cell.angle_beta   90.00
_cell.angle_gamma   90.00
#
_symmetry.space_group_name_H-M   'P 1'
#
loop_
_entity.id
_entity.type
_entity.pdbx_description
1 polymer ?
#
loop_
_entity_poly.entity_id
_entity_poly.type
_entity_poly.pdbx_seq_one_letter_code
_entity_poly.pdbx_strand_id
1 'polypeptide(L)'
;MQTERVTFLTTPDHKAALDAFARGSGQSVGHVLREASSRYVADSEMGEEESFKLLVRELNEALPAMHAALDDAIAGQQQLRAEVDTLMRDAGLRA
;
A
#
# COMPACT_ATOMS: atom_id res chain seq x y z
N MET A 1 12.80 -36.70 -0.34
CA MET A 1 11.64 -35.81 -0.51
C MET A 1 10.40 -36.57 -0.10
N GLN A 2 9.73 -36.16 0.98
CA GLN A 2 8.49 -36.77 1.43
C GLN A 2 7.35 -35.96 0.80
N THR A 3 6.63 -36.55 -0.15
CA THR A 3 5.49 -35.89 -0.79
C THR A 3 4.20 -36.43 -0.22
N GLU A 4 3.34 -35.55 0.26
CA GLU A 4 1.99 -35.90 0.69
C GLU A 4 0.98 -35.68 -0.44
N ARG A 5 -0.07 -36.51 -0.46
CA ARG A 5 -1.16 -36.38 -1.43
C ARG A 5 -2.21 -35.44 -0.85
N VAL A 6 -2.42 -34.32 -1.54
CA VAL A 6 -3.44 -33.32 -1.19
C VAL A 6 -4.56 -33.37 -2.23
N THR A 7 -5.80 -33.33 -1.75
CA THR A 7 -6.99 -33.14 -2.60
C THR A 7 -7.52 -31.74 -2.33
N PHE A 8 -7.79 -30.98 -3.39
CA PHE A 8 -8.45 -29.68 -3.30
C PHE A 8 -9.73 -29.71 -4.14
N LEU A 9 -10.70 -28.90 -3.73
CA LEU A 9 -11.95 -28.74 -4.46
C LEU A 9 -11.83 -27.52 -5.38
N THR A 10 -12.32 -27.65 -6.60
CA THR A 10 -12.36 -26.55 -7.58
C THR A 10 -13.56 -26.76 -8.50
N THR A 11 -13.92 -25.72 -9.26
CA THR A 11 -14.98 -25.82 -10.27
C THR A 11 -14.49 -26.66 -11.46
N PRO A 12 -15.39 -27.31 -12.21
CA PRO A 12 -15.02 -28.05 -13.42
C PRO A 12 -14.25 -27.18 -14.43
N ASP A 13 -14.68 -25.94 -14.61
CA ASP A 13 -14.05 -24.99 -15.54
C ASP A 13 -12.62 -24.64 -15.13
N HIS A 14 -12.39 -24.37 -13.85
CA HIS A 14 -11.04 -24.12 -13.34
C HIS A 14 -10.13 -25.34 -13.45
N LYS A 15 -10.67 -26.56 -13.24
CA LYS A 15 -9.91 -27.78 -13.47
C LYS A 15 -9.49 -27.90 -14.93
N ALA A 16 -10.41 -27.67 -15.87
CA ALA A 16 -10.12 -27.73 -17.30
C ALA A 16 -9.08 -26.69 -17.72
N ALA A 17 -9.18 -25.46 -17.20
CA ALA A 17 -8.20 -24.41 -17.44
C ALA A 17 -6.81 -24.78 -16.90
N LEU A 18 -6.74 -25.36 -15.70
CA LEU A 18 -5.50 -25.81 -15.07
C LEU A 18 -4.84 -26.96 -15.83
N ASP A 19 -5.66 -27.93 -16.28
CA ASP A 19 -5.20 -29.04 -17.12
C ASP A 19 -4.64 -28.54 -18.47
N ALA A 20 -5.32 -27.56 -19.09
CA ALA A 20 -4.86 -26.93 -20.34
C ALA A 20 -3.56 -26.16 -20.14
N PHE A 21 -3.44 -25.38 -19.06
CA PHE A 21 -2.24 -24.63 -18.71
C PHE A 21 -1.04 -25.57 -18.49
N ALA A 22 -1.21 -26.59 -17.64
CA ALA A 22 -0.14 -27.55 -17.34
C ALA A 22 0.32 -28.29 -18.60
N ARG A 23 -0.62 -28.67 -19.48
CA ARG A 23 -0.29 -29.27 -20.78
C ARG A 23 0.48 -28.30 -21.68
N GLY A 24 0.06 -27.03 -21.73
CA GLY A 24 0.73 -25.99 -22.51
C GLY A 24 2.16 -25.70 -22.06
N SER A 25 2.45 -25.86 -20.77
CA SER A 25 3.79 -25.69 -20.19
C SER A 25 4.62 -26.98 -20.15
N GLY A 26 4.08 -28.12 -20.60
CA GLY A 26 4.76 -29.42 -20.54
C GLY A 26 4.93 -29.96 -19.11
N GLN A 27 4.12 -29.50 -18.16
CA GLN A 27 4.21 -29.85 -16.75
C GLN A 27 2.98 -30.63 -16.28
N SER A 28 3.05 -31.23 -15.09
CA SER A 28 1.88 -31.80 -14.43
C SER A 28 1.15 -30.74 -13.61
N VAL A 29 -0.16 -30.90 -13.45
CA VAL A 29 -0.96 -30.03 -12.57
C VAL A 29 -0.40 -29.98 -11.15
N GLY A 30 0.06 -31.12 -10.62
CA GLY A 30 0.68 -31.18 -9.30
C GLY A 30 1.99 -30.40 -9.21
N HIS A 31 2.74 -30.28 -10.32
CA HIS A 31 3.92 -29.42 -10.38
C HIS A 31 3.53 -27.95 -10.35
N VAL A 32 2.57 -27.55 -11.21
CA VAL A 32 2.06 -26.17 -11.27
C VAL A 32 1.53 -25.71 -9.91
N LEU A 33 0.73 -26.54 -9.25
CA LEU A 33 0.16 -26.20 -7.94
C LEU A 33 1.24 -26.11 -6.86
N ARG A 34 2.21 -27.03 -6.86
CA ARG A 34 3.32 -26.99 -5.88
C ARG A 34 4.14 -25.72 -6.05
N GLU A 35 4.46 -25.37 -7.30
CA GLU A 35 5.20 -24.14 -7.62
C GLU A 35 4.41 -22.89 -7.20
N ALA A 36 3.12 -22.81 -7.54
CA ALA A 36 2.27 -21.70 -7.16
C ALA A 36 2.15 -21.56 -5.64
N SER A 37 1.98 -22.67 -4.91
CA SER A 37 1.95 -22.68 -3.44
C SER A 37 3.30 -22.26 -2.85
N SER A 38 4.43 -22.74 -3.40
CA SER A 38 5.75 -22.33 -2.94
C SER A 38 6.00 -20.84 -3.17
N ARG A 39 5.57 -20.30 -4.32
CA ARG A 39 5.62 -18.85 -4.58
C ARG A 39 4.74 -18.07 -3.62
N TYR A 40 3.51 -18.49 -3.39
CA TYR A 40 2.61 -17.79 -2.47
C TYR A 40 3.14 -17.76 -1.03
N VAL A 41 3.72 -18.87 -0.58
CA VAL A 41 4.36 -18.95 0.74
C VAL A 41 5.68 -18.15 0.77
N ALA A 42 6.50 -18.18 -0.29
CA ALA A 42 7.75 -17.41 -0.34
C ALA A 42 7.52 -15.89 -0.50
N ASP A 43 6.52 -15.47 -1.27
CA ASP A 43 6.10 -14.06 -1.39
C ASP A 43 5.52 -13.54 -0.07
N SER A 44 5.03 -14.43 0.80
CA SER A 44 4.67 -14.09 2.17
C SER A 44 5.88 -13.94 3.13
N GLU A 45 7.11 -14.22 2.70
CA GLU A 45 8.32 -14.05 3.52
C GLU A 45 8.87 -12.61 3.55
N MET A 46 8.49 -11.73 2.61
CA MET A 46 8.32 -10.30 2.94
C MET A 46 6.90 -10.11 3.45
N GLY A 47 6.68 -10.59 4.67
CA GLY A 47 5.37 -10.61 5.29
C GLY A 47 4.75 -9.22 5.28
N GLU A 48 3.45 -9.17 4.97
CA GLU A 48 2.60 -7.98 5.05
C GLU A 48 2.88 -7.14 6.31
N GLU A 49 3.23 -7.80 7.41
CA GLU A 49 3.64 -7.20 8.67
C GLU A 49 4.96 -6.40 8.62
N GLU A 50 5.99 -6.84 7.89
CA GLU A 50 7.23 -6.06 7.70
C GLU A 50 6.98 -4.84 6.79
N SER A 51 6.18 -5.01 5.73
CA SER A 51 5.73 -3.89 4.89
C SER A 51 4.93 -2.87 5.70
N PHE A 52 4.03 -3.35 6.58
CA PHE A 52 3.25 -2.51 7.47
C PHE A 52 4.13 -1.77 8.49
N LYS A 53 5.15 -2.42 9.07
CA LYS A 53 6.11 -1.77 9.98
C LYS A 53 6.89 -0.65 9.30
N LEU A 54 7.31 -0.85 8.06
CA LEU A 54 8.00 0.19 7.27
C LEU A 54 7.08 1.38 6.99
N LEU A 55 5.83 1.11 6.61
CA LEU A 55 4.83 2.16 6.38
C LEU A 55 4.53 2.95 7.67
N VAL A 56 4.37 2.27 8.80
CA VAL A 56 4.16 2.92 10.11
C VAL A 56 5.36 3.79 10.49
N ARG A 57 6.58 3.31 10.22
CA ARG A 57 7.80 4.10 10.47
C ARG A 57 7.81 5.37 9.62
N GLU A 58 7.54 5.25 8.33
CA GLU A 58 7.50 6.40 7.42
C GLU A 58 6.42 7.42 7.83
N LEU A 59 5.23 6.95 8.23
CA LEU A 59 4.17 7.81 8.75
C LEU A 59 4.57 8.53 10.04
N ASN A 60 5.25 7.86 10.96
CA ASN A 60 5.73 8.48 12.20
C ASN A 60 6.80 9.54 11.94
N GLU A 61 7.58 9.42 10.87
CA GLU A 61 8.57 10.43 10.45
C GLU A 61 7.89 11.60 9.70
N ALA A 62 6.91 11.31 8.82
CA ALA A 62 6.27 12.32 7.97
C ALA A 62 5.22 13.17 8.69
N LEU A 63 4.41 12.58 9.58
CA LEU A 63 3.29 13.28 10.23
C LEU A 63 3.73 14.51 11.05
N PRO A 64 4.80 14.46 11.87
CA PRO A 64 5.26 15.64 12.60
C PRO A 64 5.67 16.78 11.67
N ALA A 65 6.36 16.47 10.56
CA ALA A 65 6.77 17.46 9.57
C ALA A 65 5.56 18.08 8.86
N MET A 66 4.54 17.27 8.54
CA MET A 66 3.29 17.76 7.96
C MET A 66 2.53 18.67 8.92
N HIS A 67 2.44 18.32 10.21
CA HIS A 67 1.82 19.19 11.22
C HIS A 67 2.56 20.52 11.35
N ALA A 68 3.89 20.49 11.45
CA ALA A 68 4.70 21.72 11.53
C ALA A 68 4.49 22.62 10.30
N ALA A 69 4.49 22.04 9.09
CA ALA A 69 4.26 22.79 7.87
C ALA A 69 2.85 23.42 7.82
N LEU A 70 1.83 22.73 8.34
CA LEU A 70 0.47 23.25 8.44
C LEU A 70 0.37 24.39 9.48
N ASP A 71 0.99 24.23 10.64
CA ASP A 71 1.02 25.25 11.69
C ASP A 71 1.71 26.52 11.19
N ASP A 72 2.85 26.39 10.50
CA ASP A 72 3.57 27.51 9.89
C ASP A 72 2.73 28.22 8.82
N ALA A 73 2.01 27.45 7.99
CA ALA A 73 1.12 28.01 6.98
C ALA A 73 -0.04 28.80 7.61
N ILE A 74 -0.63 28.28 8.69
CA ILE A 74 -1.70 28.96 9.43
C ILE A 74 -1.17 30.27 10.03
N ALA A 75 0.00 30.24 10.68
CA ALA A 75 0.62 31.41 11.26
C ALA A 75 0.91 32.49 10.19
N GLY A 76 1.47 32.09 9.06
CA GLY A 76 1.72 32.98 7.93
C GLY A 76 0.44 33.62 7.37
N GLN A 77 -0.64 32.85 7.26
CA GLN A 77 -1.94 33.39 6.82
C GLN A 77 -2.54 34.40 7.81
N GLN A 78 -2.40 34.16 9.12
CA GLN A 78 -2.86 35.08 10.15
C GLN A 78 -2.06 36.37 10.14
N GLN A 79 -0.74 36.28 10.00
CA GLN A 79 0.13 37.44 9.88
C GLN A 79 -0.22 38.27 8.64
N LEU A 80 -0.34 37.64 7.47
CA LEU A 80 -0.70 38.32 6.24
C LEU A 80 -2.04 39.04 6.35
N ARG A 81 -3.04 38.41 6.98
CA ARG A 81 -4.34 39.07 7.25
C ARG A 81 -4.19 40.29 8.14
N ALA A 82 -3.40 40.21 9.21
CA ALA A 82 -3.17 41.33 10.11
C ALA A 82 -2.46 42.51 9.42
N GLU A 83 -1.48 42.20 8.56
CA GLU A 83 -0.77 43.21 7.74
C GLU A 83 -1.72 43.89 6.76
N VAL A 84 -2.53 43.12 6.03
CA VAL A 84 -3.55 43.66 5.12
C VAL A 84 -4.57 44.52 5.87
N ASP A 85 -5.06 44.06 7.02
CA ASP A 85 -6.02 44.82 7.83
C ASP A 85 -5.44 46.13 8.35
N THR A 86 -4.14 46.17 8.63
CA THR A 86 -3.43 47.40 9.04
C THR A 86 -3.30 48.35 7.86
N LEU A 87 -2.84 47.86 6.71
CA LEU A 87 -2.70 48.66 5.49
C LEU A 87 -4.03 49.24 5.02
N MET A 88 -5.13 48.48 5.13
CA MET A 88 -6.47 48.94 4.78
C MET A 88 -7.00 50.02 5.75
N ARG A 89 -6.67 49.92 7.04
CA ARG A 89 -6.99 50.95 8.04
C ARG A 89 -6.19 52.23 7.80
N ASP A 90 -4.89 52.12 7.55
CA ASP A 90 -4.02 53.27 7.25
C ASP A 90 -4.46 54.01 5.97
N ALA A 91 -4.98 53.27 4.98
CA ALA A 91 -5.55 53.83 3.76
C ALA A 91 -6.97 54.42 3.94
N GLY A 92 -7.58 54.32 5.13
CA GLY A 92 -8.93 54.79 5.41
C GLY A 92 -10.04 53.97 4.75
N LEU A 93 -9.72 52.77 4.24
CA LEU A 93 -10.65 51.89 3.52
C LEU A 93 -11.41 50.94 4.46
N ARG A 94 -11.03 50.90 5.75
CA ARG A 94 -11.65 50.06 6.78
C ARG A 94 -11.57 50.77 8.13
N ALA A 95 -12.64 50.70 8.93
CA ALA A 95 -12.71 51.27 10.28
C ALA A 95 -11.87 50.48 11.29
#